data_AF-B1FQT4-F1
#
_entry.id   AF-B1FQT4-F1
#
_cell.length_a   1.000
_cell.length_b   1.000
_cell.length_c   1.000
_cell.angle_alpha   90.00
_cell.angle_beta   90.00
_cell.angle_gamma   90.00
#
_symmetry.space_group_name_H-M   'P 1'
#
loop_
_entity.id
_entity.type
_entity.pdbx_description
1 polymer ?
#
loop_
_entity_poly.entity_id
_entity_poly.type
_entity_poly.pdbx_seq_one_letter_code
_entity_poly.pdbx_strand_id
1 'polypeptide(L)'
;MRQAASALYYASAAVLMACEGVRLAPDYRRLALAHLIVRHKLLPVDPFAPASRDDEAMAFDALVRGTPVPLDMALDLLPEVER
;
A
#
# COMPACT_ATOMS: atom_id res chain seq x y z
N MET A 1 -19.52 -9.94 -11.96
CA MET A 1 -19.87 -8.99 -10.89
C MET A 1 -18.91 -8.98 -9.70
N ARG A 2 -18.40 -10.13 -9.20
CA ARG A 2 -17.55 -10.17 -7.99
C ARG A 2 -16.30 -9.27 -8.07
N GLN A 3 -15.60 -9.30 -9.20
CA GLN A 3 -14.36 -8.55 -9.38
C GLN A 3 -14.57 -7.02 -9.36
N ALA A 4 -15.64 -6.53 -9.98
CA ALA A 4 -16.00 -5.11 -9.95
C ALA A 4 -16.35 -4.63 -8.53
N ALA A 5 -17.11 -5.43 -7.78
CA ALA A 5 -17.44 -5.12 -6.39
C ALA A 5 -16.19 -5.11 -5.49
N SER A 6 -15.30 -6.10 -5.64
CA SER A 6 -14.03 -6.13 -4.90
C SER A 6 -13.12 -4.97 -5.27
N ALA A 7 -13.02 -4.61 -6.54
CA ALA A 7 -12.21 -3.47 -6.98
C ALA A 7 -12.72 -2.16 -6.37
N LEU A 8 -14.04 -1.92 -6.39
CA LEU A 8 -14.63 -0.72 -5.79
C LEU A 8 -14.38 -0.65 -4.28
N TYR A 9 -14.48 -1.79 -3.58
CA TYR A 9 -14.18 -1.89 -2.16
C TYR A 9 -12.73 -1.50 -1.86
N TYR A 10 -11.77 -2.11 -2.55
CA TYR A 10 -10.36 -1.84 -2.32
C TYR A 10 -9.94 -0.42 -2.73
N ALA A 11 -10.51 0.12 -3.82
CA ALA A 11 -10.28 1.51 -4.22
C ALA A 11 -10.77 2.48 -3.14
N SER A 12 -11.99 2.29 -2.65
CA SER A 12 -12.55 3.11 -1.57
C SER A 12 -11.71 3.02 -0.29
N ALA A 13 -11.29 1.81 0.08
CA ALA A 13 -10.44 1.59 1.26
C ALA A 13 -9.08 2.28 1.13
N ALA A 14 -8.41 2.17 -0.03
CA ALA A 14 -7.12 2.81 -0.26
C ALA A 14 -7.21 4.34 -0.19
N VAL A 15 -8.26 4.94 -0.78
CA VAL A 15 -8.48 6.39 -0.73
C VAL A 15 -8.68 6.87 0.70
N LEU A 16 -9.55 6.21 1.47
CA LEU A 16 -9.79 6.57 2.87
C LEU A 16 -8.52 6.45 3.71
N MET A 17 -7.77 5.34 3.54
CA MET A 17 -6.51 5.13 4.25
C MET A 17 -5.45 6.20 3.90
N ALA A 18 -5.32 6.59 2.64
CA ALA A 18 -4.39 7.65 2.23
C ALA A 18 -4.76 9.01 2.87
N CYS A 19 -6.05 9.39 2.83
CA CYS A 19 -6.53 10.62 3.46
C CYS A 19 -6.32 10.62 4.98
N GLU A 20 -6.58 9.50 5.65
CA GLU A 20 -6.35 9.36 7.09
C GLU A 20 -4.85 9.36 7.44
N GLY A 21 -4.00 8.76 6.60
CA GLY A 21 -2.55 8.69 6.82
C GLY A 21 -1.91 10.07 6.95
N VAL A 22 -2.31 11.02 6.10
CA VAL A 22 -1.81 12.40 6.18
C VAL A 22 -2.33 13.12 7.44
N ARG A 23 -3.57 12.84 7.86
CA ARG A 23 -4.19 13.47 9.04
C ARG A 23 -3.65 12.93 10.36
N LEU A 24 -3.10 11.72 10.37
CA LEU A 24 -2.58 11.04 11.57
C LEU A 24 -1.04 11.09 11.65
N ALA A 25 -0.41 11.97 10.87
CA ALA A 25 1.00 12.26 10.98
C ALA A 25 1.40 12.53 12.46
N PRO A 26 2.60 12.09 12.89
CA PRO A 26 3.70 11.59 12.07
C PRO A 26 3.66 10.07 11.77
N ASP A 27 2.57 9.36 12.05
CA ASP A 27 2.45 7.92 11.78
C ASP A 27 1.71 7.65 10.46
N TYR A 28 2.47 7.28 9.43
CA TYR A 28 2.01 7.08 8.06
C TYR A 28 1.62 5.63 7.74
N ARG A 29 1.37 4.78 8.75
CA ARG A 29 0.95 3.38 8.55
C ARG A 29 -0.24 3.21 7.59
N ARG A 30 -1.24 4.09 7.67
CA ARG A 30 -2.39 4.02 6.77
C ARG A 30 -2.04 4.39 5.34
N LEU A 31 -1.10 5.33 5.14
CA LEU A 31 -0.60 5.65 3.81
C LEU A 31 0.17 4.45 3.21
N ALA A 32 1.02 3.80 3.99
CA ALA A 32 1.71 2.57 3.59
C ALA A 32 0.72 1.46 3.18
N LEU A 33 -0.33 1.23 3.98
CA LEU A 33 -1.38 0.26 3.64
C LEU A 33 -2.15 0.64 2.36
N ALA A 34 -2.42 1.93 2.14
CA ALA A 34 -3.07 2.39 0.93
C ALA A 34 -2.25 2.04 -0.32
N HIS A 35 -0.94 2.29 -0.28
CA HIS A 35 -0.03 1.92 -1.39
C HIS A 35 -0.02 0.41 -1.65
N LEU A 36 0.06 -0.41 -0.60
CA LEU A 36 0.02 -1.87 -0.72
C LEU A 36 -1.32 -2.40 -1.26
N ILE A 37 -2.45 -1.78 -0.89
CA ILE A 37 -3.75 -2.13 -1.47
C ILE A 37 -3.74 -1.85 -2.98
N VAL A 38 -3.24 -0.70 -3.42
CA VAL A 38 -3.15 -0.38 -4.85
C VAL A 38 -2.27 -1.40 -5.56
N ARG A 39 -1.05 -1.64 -5.07
CA ARG A 39 -0.08 -2.56 -5.67
C ARG A 39 -0.61 -4.00 -5.79
N HIS A 40 -1.22 -4.54 -4.74
CA HIS A 40 -1.54 -5.97 -4.69
C HIS A 40 -3.01 -6.32 -4.94
N LYS A 41 -3.93 -5.35 -4.88
CA LYS A 41 -5.38 -5.59 -5.04
C LYS A 41 -6.00 -4.90 -6.24
N LEU A 42 -5.37 -3.84 -6.78
CA LEU A 42 -5.95 -3.02 -7.84
C LEU A 42 -5.12 -3.02 -9.13
N LEU A 43 -3.79 -3.04 -9.04
CA LEU A 43 -2.92 -3.11 -10.21
C LEU A 43 -2.77 -4.56 -10.73
N PRO A 44 -2.59 -4.74 -12.05
CA PRO A 44 -2.17 -6.01 -12.62
C PRO A 44 -0.82 -6.43 -12.03
N VAL A 45 -0.68 -7.72 -11.71
CA VAL A 45 0.57 -8.31 -11.22
C VAL A 45 0.98 -9.40 -12.20
N ASP A 46 2.22 -9.32 -12.69
CA ASP A 46 2.83 -10.41 -13.44
C ASP A 46 3.28 -11.52 -12.47
N PRO A 47 2.68 -12.73 -12.52
CA PRO A 47 3.06 -13.84 -11.64
C PRO A 47 4.47 -14.39 -11.91
N PHE A 48 5.09 -14.02 -13.04
CA PHE A 48 6.43 -14.45 -13.43
C PHE A 48 7.50 -13.37 -13.21
N ALA A 49 7.11 -12.17 -12.76
CA ALA A 49 8.07 -11.12 -12.44
C ALA A 49 9.00 -11.55 -11.28
N PRO A 50 10.29 -11.19 -11.33
CA PRO A 50 11.20 -11.43 -10.22
C PRO A 50 10.66 -10.76 -8.95
N ALA A 51 10.76 -11.45 -7.81
CA ALA A 51 10.29 -10.91 -6.54
C ALA A 51 11.08 -9.64 -6.19
N SER A 52 10.43 -8.48 -6.22
CA SER A 52 10.95 -7.22 -5.67
C SER A 52 10.94 -7.33 -4.13
N ARG A 53 11.95 -7.99 -3.56
CA ARG A 53 11.84 -8.52 -2.19
C ARG A 53 12.57 -7.72 -1.10
N ASP A 54 13.49 -6.83 -1.47
CA ASP A 54 14.40 -6.24 -0.49
C ASP A 54 13.95 -4.86 0.00
N ASP A 55 13.31 -4.03 -0.83
CA ASP A 55 12.98 -2.65 -0.46
C ASP A 55 11.76 -2.54 0.49
N GLU A 56 10.91 -3.57 0.54
CA GLU A 56 9.63 -3.53 1.30
C GLU A 56 9.72 -4.18 2.70
N ALA A 57 10.79 -4.92 2.98
CA ALA A 57 10.88 -5.77 4.17
C ALA A 57 10.76 -4.98 5.48
N MET A 58 11.35 -3.79 5.54
CA MET A 58 11.29 -2.92 6.71
C MET A 58 9.88 -2.37 6.95
N ALA A 59 9.17 -1.97 5.89
CA ALA A 59 7.82 -1.46 6.01
C ALA A 59 6.84 -2.59 6.42
N PHE A 60 7.02 -3.81 5.91
CA PHE A 60 6.23 -4.96 6.35
C PHE A 60 6.45 -5.32 7.82
N ASP A 61 7.70 -5.37 8.28
CA ASP A 61 7.99 -5.66 9.70
C ASP A 61 7.34 -4.60 10.61
N ALA A 62 7.46 -3.32 10.25
CA ALA A 62 6.85 -2.23 10.99
C ALA A 62 5.31 -2.35 11.07
N LEU A 63 4.66 -2.65 9.93
CA LEU A 63 3.21 -2.86 9.86
C LEU A 63 2.76 -4.06 10.69
N VAL A 64 3.46 -5.19 10.60
CA VAL A 64 3.15 -6.43 11.34
C VAL A 64 3.32 -6.23 12.85
N ARG A 65 4.36 -5.51 13.27
CA ARG A 65 4.59 -5.18 14.69
C ARG A 65 3.73 -4.03 15.19
N GLY A 66 3.03 -3.33 14.29
CA GLY A 66 2.24 -2.16 14.62
C GLY A 66 3.08 -0.96 15.08
N THR A 67 4.36 -0.90 14.72
CA THR A 67 5.24 0.23 15.02
C THR A 67 4.91 1.41 14.11
N PRO A 68 5.14 2.67 14.55
CA PRO A 68 4.94 3.84 13.70
C PRO A 68 5.75 3.73 12.39
N VAL A 69 5.13 4.12 11.27
CA VAL A 69 5.79 4.14 9.96
C VAL A 69 6.10 5.58 9.58
N PRO A 70 7.38 5.95 9.33
CA PRO A 70 7.74 7.29 8.90
C PRO A 70 7.36 7.51 7.41
N LEU A 71 7.36 8.78 6.99
CA LEU A 71 6.85 9.16 5.66
C LEU A 71 7.69 8.57 4.52
N ASP A 72 9.02 8.62 4.63
CA ASP A 72 9.97 8.03 3.67
C ASP A 72 9.68 6.55 3.44
N MET A 73 9.58 5.77 4.52
CA MET A 73 9.23 4.34 4.45
C MET A 73 7.86 4.08 3.82
N ALA A 74 6.88 4.97 4.03
CA ALA A 74 5.58 4.85 3.37
C ALA A 74 5.66 5.19 1.87
N LEU A 75 6.53 6.13 1.48
CA LEU A 75 6.76 6.54 0.10
C LEU A 75 7.57 5.51 -0.69
N ASP A 76 8.45 4.74 -0.04
CA ASP A 76 9.17 3.63 -0.68
C ASP A 76 8.21 2.54 -1.22
N LEU A 77 6.98 2.48 -0.68
CA LEU A 77 5.93 1.55 -1.14
C LEU A 77 5.07 2.10 -2.29
N LEU A 78 5.31 3.33 -2.75
CA LEU A 78 4.48 3.96 -3.77
C LEU A 78 4.43 3.07 -5.03
N PRO A 79 3.24 2.69 -5.52
CA PRO A 79 3.14 1.80 -6.67
C PRO A 79 3.67 2.48 -7.93
N GLU A 80 4.52 1.77 -8.68
CA GLU A 80 4.91 2.17 -10.02
C GLU A 80 3.73 2.00 -10.98
N VAL A 81 3.43 3.06 -11.74
CA VAL A 81 2.45 3.01 -12.82
C VAL A 81 3.24 3.18 -14.12
N GLU A 82 3.49 2.07 -14.82
CA GLU A 82 3.90 2.15 -16.22
C GLU A 82 2.80 2.87 -17.00
N ARG A 83 3.16 4.00 -17.62
CA ARG A 83 2.24 4.83 -18.43
C ARG A 83 2.16 4.33 -19.86
#